data_AF-A0A655QGF9-F1
#
_entry.id   AF-A0A655QGF9-F1
#
_cell.length_a   1.000
_cell.length_b   1.000
_cell.length_c   1.000
_cell.angle_alpha   90.00
_cell.angle_beta   90.00
_cell.angle_gamma   90.00
#
_symmetry.space_group_name_H-M   'P 1'
#
loop_
_entity.id
_entity.type
_entity.pdbx_description
1 polymer ?
#
loop_
_entity_poly.entity_id
_entity_poly.type
_entity_poly.pdbx_seq_one_letter_code
_entity_poly.pdbx_strand_id
1 'polypeptide(L)'
;MLVVGLLVTMGIGSSFSTIPIIATIYVPLCLSFGFSPMATVALVGTAAALGDAGSPASDSTLGPTSGLNADGQHEHIWETVVPTFIHYNLPLIVFGWIAAMVL
;
A
#
# COMPACT_ATOMS: atom_id res chain seq x y z
N MET A 1 -5.86 0.02 -11.01
CA MET A 1 -5.70 1.10 -10.01
C MET A 1 -4.78 0.65 -8.89
N LEU A 2 -5.05 -0.43 -8.16
CA LEU A 2 -4.18 -0.88 -7.04
C LEU A 2 -2.68 -1.02 -7.36
N VAL A 3 -2.30 -1.63 -8.49
CA VAL A 3 -0.88 -1.76 -8.89
C VAL A 3 -0.23 -0.41 -9.22
N VAL A 4 -0.97 0.50 -9.87
CA VAL A 4 -0.48 1.86 -10.12
C VAL A 4 -0.32 2.61 -8.81
N GLY A 5 -1.28 2.43 -7.90
CA GLY A 5 -1.24 2.97 -6.54
C GLY A 5 0.05 2.53 -5.88
N LEU A 6 0.28 1.22 -5.77
CA LEU A 6 1.49 0.64 -5.20
C LEU A 6 2.78 1.28 -5.73
N LEU A 7 2.92 1.47 -7.06
CA LEU A 7 4.13 2.09 -7.62
C LEU A 7 4.32 3.55 -7.19
N VAL A 8 3.23 4.32 -7.09
CA VAL A 8 3.27 5.72 -6.65
C VAL A 8 3.51 5.80 -5.14
N THR A 9 2.82 4.96 -4.38
CA THR A 9 2.75 5.02 -2.93
C THR A 9 4.01 4.44 -2.27
N MET A 10 4.67 3.45 -2.90
CA MET A 10 5.90 2.84 -2.40
C MET A 10 7.05 3.84 -2.27
N GLY A 11 7.13 4.86 -3.14
CA GLY A 11 8.14 5.91 -3.01
C GLY A 11 7.89 6.88 -1.84
N ILE A 12 6.65 6.95 -1.34
CA ILE A 12 6.26 7.81 -0.23
C ILE A 12 6.43 7.09 1.11
N GLY A 13 6.09 5.79 1.17
CA GLY A 13 6.27 4.99 2.38
C GLY A 13 5.36 5.38 3.55
N SER A 14 4.23 6.04 3.30
CA SER A 14 3.29 6.41 4.36
C SER A 14 1.85 6.36 3.89
N SER A 15 1.02 5.60 4.61
CA SER A 15 -0.42 5.50 4.34
C SER A 15 -1.11 6.87 4.45
N PHE A 16 -0.79 7.65 5.48
CA PHE A 16 -1.52 8.88 5.82
C PHE A 16 -1.29 10.00 4.81
N SER A 17 -0.04 10.21 4.37
CA SER A 17 0.29 11.23 3.37
C SER A 17 -0.18 10.86 1.97
N THR A 18 -0.36 9.56 1.71
CA THR A 18 -0.70 9.10 0.37
C THR A 18 -2.19 9.18 0.05
N ILE A 19 -3.07 8.99 1.03
CA ILE A 19 -4.54 9.05 0.83
C ILE A 19 -4.98 10.35 0.14
N PRO A 20 -4.60 11.56 0.60
CA PRO A 20 -5.01 12.80 -0.05
C PRO A 20 -4.53 12.91 -1.50
N ILE A 21 -3.33 12.39 -1.80
CA ILE A 21 -2.74 12.45 -3.14
C ILE A 21 -3.53 11.53 -4.09
N ILE A 22 -3.65 10.24 -3.75
CA ILE A 22 -4.31 9.28 -4.64
C ILE A 22 -5.82 9.53 -4.74
N ALA A 23 -6.47 10.02 -3.68
CA ALA A 23 -7.91 10.29 -3.71
C ALA A 23 -8.29 11.33 -4.76
N THR A 24 -7.46 12.37 -4.95
CA THR A 24 -7.72 13.40 -5.98
C THR A 24 -7.72 12.85 -7.40
N ILE A 25 -7.04 11.72 -7.63
CA ILE A 25 -6.95 11.05 -8.93
C ILE A 25 -7.98 9.91 -9.02
N TYR A 26 -8.09 9.09 -7.98
CA TYR A 26 -8.84 7.84 -8.00
C TYR A 26 -10.34 8.07 -7.86
N VAL A 27 -10.77 9.00 -7.02
CA VAL A 27 -12.20 9.28 -6.84
C VAL A 27 -12.87 9.72 -8.15
N PRO A 28 -12.37 10.72 -8.91
CA PRO A 28 -13.00 11.10 -10.18
C PRO A 28 -12.93 9.99 -11.23
N LEU A 29 -11.86 9.19 -11.27
CA LEU A 29 -11.76 8.03 -12.16
C LEU A 29 -12.78 6.94 -11.81
N CYS A 30 -12.93 6.61 -10.53
CA CYS A 30 -13.92 5.62 -10.09
C CYS A 30 -15.35 6.08 -10.43
N LEU A 31 -15.65 7.36 -10.23
CA LEU A 31 -16.94 7.95 -10.61
C LEU A 31 -17.19 7.86 -12.12
N SER A 32 -16.18 8.15 -12.95
CA SER A 32 -16.33 8.08 -14.42
C SER A 32 -16.47 6.63 -14.92
N PHE A 33 -15.86 5.67 -14.23
CA PHE A 33 -16.01 4.24 -14.49
C PHE A 33 -17.28 3.63 -13.87
N GLY A 34 -18.08 4.41 -13.14
CA GLY A 34 -19.35 3.97 -12.58
C GLY A 34 -19.23 3.11 -11.31
N PHE A 35 -18.10 3.17 -10.61
CA PHE A 35 -17.95 2.49 -9.31
C PHE A 35 -18.85 3.12 -8.25
N SER A 36 -19.31 2.30 -7.31
CA SER A 36 -20.03 2.77 -6.14
C SER A 36 -19.12 3.60 -5.22
N PRO A 37 -19.67 4.45 -4.34
CA PRO A 37 -18.88 5.12 -3.31
C PRO A 37 -18.11 4.13 -2.42
N MET A 38 -18.72 2.99 -2.10
CA MET A 38 -18.10 1.96 -1.26
C MET A 38 -16.93 1.28 -1.96
N ALA A 39 -17.07 0.91 -3.24
CA ALA A 39 -15.96 0.38 -4.02
C ALA A 39 -14.84 1.40 -4.22
N THR A 40 -15.20 2.67 -4.41
CA THR A 40 -14.24 3.78 -4.52
C THR A 40 -13.40 3.91 -3.24
N VAL A 41 -14.05 3.91 -2.07
CA VAL A 41 -13.37 3.96 -0.77
C VAL A 41 -12.50 2.73 -0.56
N ALA A 42 -12.97 1.53 -0.93
CA ALA A 42 -12.17 0.31 -0.85
C ALA A 42 -10.90 0.42 -1.70
N LEU A 43 -11.00 0.88 -2.95
CA LEU A 43 -9.86 1.06 -3.85
C LEU A 43 -8.85 2.09 -3.33
N VAL A 44 -9.33 3.25 -2.84
CA VAL A 44 -8.46 4.31 -2.30
C VAL A 44 -7.77 3.83 -1.03
N GLY A 45 -8.51 3.23 -0.10
CA GLY A 45 -7.97 2.73 1.16
C GLY A 45 -6.93 1.62 0.94
N THR A 46 -7.23 0.65 0.07
CA THR A 46 -6.26 -0.40 -0.25
C THR A 46 -5.02 0.17 -0.95
N ALA A 47 -5.18 1.07 -1.92
CA ALA A 47 -4.03 1.66 -2.62
C ALA A 47 -3.11 2.46 -1.69
N ALA A 48 -3.65 3.13 -0.67
CA ALA A 48 -2.86 3.79 0.36
C ALA A 48 -2.09 2.78 1.23
N ALA A 49 -2.77 1.74 1.71
CA ALA A 49 -2.16 0.71 2.55
C ALA A 49 -1.02 -0.05 1.83
N LEU A 50 -1.17 -0.27 0.52
CA LEU A 50 -0.15 -0.91 -0.31
C LEU A 50 1.19 -0.15 -0.34
N GLY A 51 1.18 1.17 -0.17
CA GLY A 51 2.41 1.97 -0.19
C GLY A 51 3.21 1.96 1.08
N ASP A 52 2.54 1.66 2.19
CA ASP A 52 3.13 1.57 3.50
C ASP A 52 3.67 0.16 3.72
N ALA A 53 2.84 -0.84 3.43
CA ALA A 53 3.21 -2.24 3.50
C ALA A 53 4.31 -2.57 2.49
N GLY A 54 5.50 -2.90 2.99
CA GLY A 54 6.61 -3.38 2.15
C GLY A 54 7.26 -2.30 1.28
N SER A 55 7.11 -1.02 1.61
CA SER A 55 7.98 0.03 1.06
C SER A 55 9.32 0.07 1.79
N PRO A 56 10.47 0.20 1.09
CA PRO A 56 11.77 0.43 1.72
C PRO A 56 11.86 1.76 2.50
N ALA A 57 10.99 2.73 2.19
CA ALA A 57 11.00 4.04 2.83
C ALA A 57 9.99 4.16 3.97
N SER A 58 9.20 3.12 4.24
CA SER A 58 8.12 3.19 5.21
C SER A 58 8.60 3.03 6.65
N ASP A 59 7.98 3.77 7.56
CA ASP A 59 8.15 3.60 9.01
C ASP A 59 7.83 2.16 9.45
N SER A 60 6.92 1.48 8.74
CA SER A 60 6.53 0.09 9.01
C SER A 60 7.61 -0.93 8.66
N THR A 61 8.60 -0.57 7.83
CA THR A 61 9.76 -1.42 7.51
C THR A 61 11.04 -0.93 8.20
N LEU A 62 11.25 0.39 8.28
CA LEU A 62 12.39 1.01 8.94
C LEU A 62 12.37 0.78 10.46
N GLY A 63 11.20 0.87 11.09
CA GLY A 63 11.03 0.62 12.52
C GLY A 63 11.50 -0.78 12.92
N PRO A 64 10.92 -1.87 12.37
CA PRO A 64 11.37 -3.23 12.64
C PRO A 64 12.84 -3.46 12.28
N THR A 65 13.31 -2.94 11.14
CA THR A 65 14.72 -3.06 10.72
C THR A 65 15.66 -2.45 11.76
N SER A 66 15.33 -1.30 12.32
CA SER A 66 16.18 -0.63 13.32
C SER A 66 16.34 -1.45 14.61
N GLY A 67 15.33 -2.23 14.99
CA GLY A 67 15.39 -3.12 16.15
C GLY A 67 16.05 -4.46 15.83
N LEU A 68 15.75 -5.05 14.67
CA LEU A 68 16.31 -6.34 14.26
C LEU A 68 17.80 -6.22 13.90
N ASN A 69 18.24 -5.07 13.39
CA ASN A 69 19.64 -4.82 13.02
C ASN A 69 20.50 -4.27 14.16
N ALA A 70 20.13 -4.53 15.42
CA ALA A 70 20.88 -4.05 16.59
C ALA A 70 22.31 -4.62 16.67
N ASP A 71 22.55 -5.80 16.09
CA ASP A 71 23.84 -6.49 16.02
C ASP A 71 24.54 -6.35 14.65
N GLY A 72 23.94 -5.62 13.70
CA GLY A 72 24.46 -5.45 12.35
C GLY A 72 24.28 -6.65 11.42
N GLN A 73 23.53 -7.70 11.83
CA GLN A 73 23.35 -8.91 11.04
C GLN A 73 22.07 -8.92 10.19
N HIS A 74 21.20 -7.92 10.33
CA HIS A 74 19.89 -7.89 9.68
C HIS A 74 19.90 -6.99 8.43
N GLU A 75 19.47 -7.52 7.29
CA GLU A 75 19.42 -6.82 6.01
C GLU A 75 18.00 -6.30 5.72
N HIS A 76 17.89 -4.98 5.59
CA HIS A 76 16.62 -4.28 5.45
C HIS A 76 15.73 -4.83 4.31
N ILE A 77 16.30 -5.05 3.12
CA ILE A 77 15.52 -5.37 1.93
C ILE A 77 15.00 -6.82 1.97
N TRP A 78 15.89 -7.79 2.15
CA TRP A 78 15.56 -9.20 2.07
C TRP A 78 14.93 -9.76 3.33
N GLU A 79 15.24 -9.19 4.50
CA GLU A 79 14.76 -9.71 5.78
C GLU A 79 13.63 -8.88 6.39
N THR A 80 13.30 -7.71 5.83
CA THR A 80 12.11 -6.94 6.22
C THR A 80 11.22 -6.56 5.05
N VAL A 81 11.74 -5.86 4.04
CA VAL A 81 10.91 -5.34 2.95
C VAL A 81 10.24 -6.45 2.15
N VAL A 82 11.01 -7.43 1.64
CA VAL A 82 10.51 -8.52 0.80
C VAL A 82 9.49 -9.41 1.54
N PRO A 83 9.77 -9.89 2.78
CA PRO A 83 8.78 -10.66 3.53
C PRO A 83 7.49 -9.88 3.79
N THR A 84 7.60 -8.59 4.15
CA THR A 84 6.44 -7.71 4.39
C THR A 84 5.64 -7.52 3.12
N PHE A 85 6.31 -7.23 2.00
CA PHE A 85 5.66 -7.06 0.71
C PHE A 85 4.87 -8.32 0.31
N ILE A 86 5.49 -9.51 0.43
CA ILE A 86 4.84 -10.77 0.06
C ILE A 86 3.62 -11.05 0.97
N HIS A 87 3.74 -10.88 2.28
CA HIS A 87 2.68 -11.25 3.22
C HIS A 87 1.56 -10.21 3.31
N TYR A 88 1.82 -8.93 3.03
CA TYR A 88 0.81 -7.88 3.09
C TYR A 88 0.30 -7.46 1.71
N ASN A 89 1.18 -7.12 0.76
CA ASN A 89 0.74 -6.53 -0.51
C ASN A 89 0.02 -7.53 -1.42
N LEU A 90 0.45 -8.79 -1.48
CA LEU A 90 -0.27 -9.80 -2.27
C LEU A 90 -1.71 -9.99 -1.76
N PRO A 91 -1.96 -10.26 -0.46
CA PRO A 91 -3.32 -10.30 0.06
C PRO A 91 -4.09 -8.99 -0.13
N LEU A 92 -3.48 -7.84 0.14
CA LEU A 92 -4.14 -6.54 -0.02
C LEU A 92 -4.60 -6.29 -1.46
N ILE A 93 -3.78 -6.61 -2.47
CA ILE A 93 -4.17 -6.51 -3.88
C ILE A 93 -5.37 -7.40 -4.16
N VAL A 94 -5.33 -8.66 -3.71
CA VAL A 94 -6.40 -9.64 -3.97
C VAL A 94 -7.70 -9.22 -3.30
N PHE A 95 -7.69 -8.92 -1.99
CA PHE A 95 -8.89 -8.57 -1.25
C PHE A 95 -9.42 -7.18 -1.60
N GLY A 96 -8.54 -6.20 -1.89
CA GLY A 96 -8.97 -4.88 -2.36
C GLY A 96 -9.62 -4.94 -3.73
N TRP A 97 -9.12 -5.80 -4.62
CA TRP A 97 -9.78 -6.04 -5.90
C TRP A 97 -11.15 -6.69 -5.71
N ILE A 98 -11.24 -7.75 -4.89
CA ILE A 98 -12.52 -8.40 -4.58
C ILE A 98 -13.52 -7.39 -4.00
N ALA A 99 -13.10 -6.57 -3.03
CA ALA A 99 -13.95 -5.55 -2.42
C ALA A 99 -14.47 -4.55 -3.46
N ALA A 100 -13.61 -4.11 -4.39
CA ALA A 100 -14.00 -3.19 -5.45
C ALA A 100 -14.99 -3.78 -6.47
N MET A 101 -15.01 -5.11 -6.63
CA MET A 101 -15.92 -5.80 -7.56
C MET A 101 -17.27 -6.14 -6.92
N VAL A 102 -17.34 -6.21 -5.58
CA VAL A 102 -18.54 -6.65 -4.85
C VAL A 102 -19.35 -5.49 -4.27
N LEU A 103 -18.69 -4.38 -3.92
CA LEU A 103 -19.29 -3.17 -3.34
C LEU A 103 -19.80 -2.19 -4.40
#